data_AF-A0A661EYN9-F1
#
_entry.id   AF-A0A661EYN9-F1
#
_cell.length_a   1.000
_cell.length_b   1.000
_cell.length_c   1.000
_cell.angle_alpha   90.00
_cell.angle_beta   90.00
_cell.angle_gamma   90.00
#
_symmetry.space_group_name_H-M   'P 1'
#
loop_
_entity.id
_entity.type
_entity.pdbx_description
1 polymer ?
#
loop_
_entity_poly.entity_id
_entity_poly.type
_entity_poly.pdbx_seq_one_letter_code
_entity_poly.pdbx_strand_id
1 'polypeptide(L)'
;LGVAICYDIRFPELFRRMMLEGAQIVALPSAFTATTGRAHWEILLRARAIENQCYLIAPDQGASRQRSRQTWGHSMIVSPWGDILAELEEQGSGVATTEISLQKLERLREKFPALEHCRTL
;
A
#
# COMPACT_ATOMS: atom_id res chain seq x y z
N LEU A 1 -3.91 -10.18 8.27
CA LEU A 1 -3.25 -9.73 7.02
C LEU A 1 -4.32 -9.64 5.94
N GLY A 2 -4.47 -8.48 5.30
CA GLY A 2 -5.32 -8.32 4.12
C GLY A 2 -4.53 -8.51 2.83
N VAL A 3 -5.21 -8.88 1.75
CA VAL A 3 -4.62 -9.04 0.42
C VAL A 3 -5.53 -8.41 -0.62
N ALA A 4 -4.96 -7.57 -1.46
CA ALA A 4 -5.61 -6.98 -2.63
C ALA A 4 -4.67 -7.14 -3.84
N ILE A 5 -5.17 -7.04 -5.06
CA ILE A 5 -4.33 -7.26 -6.25
C ILE A 5 -4.41 -6.04 -7.18
N CYS A 6 -3.26 -5.41 -7.41
CA CYS A 6 -3.03 -4.38 -8.42
C CYS A 6 -4.16 -3.34 -8.55
N TYR A 7 -5.10 -3.56 -9.48
CA TYR A 7 -6.19 -2.64 -9.80
C TYR A 7 -7.13 -2.39 -8.62
N ASP A 8 -7.18 -3.32 -7.66
CA ASP A 8 -7.96 -3.21 -6.43
C ASP A 8 -7.66 -1.93 -5.63
N ILE A 9 -6.43 -1.38 -5.75
CA ILE A 9 -6.03 -0.12 -5.08
C ILE A 9 -7.00 1.04 -5.37
N ARG A 10 -7.73 0.99 -6.48
CA ARG A 10 -8.68 2.02 -6.88
C ARG A 10 -9.97 2.04 -6.06
N PHE A 11 -10.28 0.95 -5.33
CA PHE A 11 -11.53 0.79 -4.59
C PHE A 11 -11.27 0.88 -3.08
N PRO A 12 -11.41 2.07 -2.46
CA PRO A 12 -11.13 2.26 -1.03
C PRO A 12 -11.98 1.34 -0.12
N GLU A 13 -13.18 0.97 -0.55
CA GLU A 13 -14.14 0.15 0.20
C GLU A 13 -13.57 -1.23 0.51
N LEU A 14 -12.78 -1.80 -0.40
CA LEU A 14 -12.13 -3.11 -0.17
C LEU A 14 -11.14 -3.03 1.00
N PHE A 15 -10.30 -2.01 1.03
CA PHE A 15 -9.32 -1.81 2.09
C PHE A 15 -9.99 -1.52 3.43
N ARG A 16 -11.06 -0.74 3.38
CA ARG A 16 -11.89 -0.45 4.54
C ARG A 16 -12.45 -1.73 5.16
N ARG A 17 -13.04 -2.60 4.34
CA ARG A 17 -13.57 -3.91 4.78
C ARG A 17 -12.50 -4.76 5.43
N MET A 18 -11.30 -4.82 4.86
CA MET A 18 -10.18 -5.55 5.47
C MET A 18 -9.85 -5.04 6.88
N MET A 19 -9.90 -3.72 7.12
CA MET A 19 -9.65 -3.17 8.46
C MET A 19 -10.73 -3.54 9.47
N LEU A 20 -12.00 -3.54 9.04
CA LEU A 20 -13.11 -4.00 9.88
C LEU A 20 -12.98 -5.47 10.27
N GLU A 21 -12.41 -6.28 9.38
CA GLU A 21 -12.10 -7.69 9.64
C GLU A 21 -10.78 -7.88 10.43
N GLY A 22 -10.20 -6.80 10.95
CA GLY A 22 -9.04 -6.83 11.83
C GLY A 22 -7.67 -6.81 11.13
N ALA A 23 -7.61 -6.50 9.84
CA ALA A 23 -6.31 -6.36 9.18
C ALA A 23 -5.53 -5.15 9.73
N GLN A 24 -4.22 -5.36 9.90
CA GLN A 24 -3.26 -4.33 10.33
C GLN A 24 -2.19 -4.07 9.24
N ILE A 25 -2.05 -5.03 8.34
CA ILE A 25 -1.11 -5.04 7.21
C ILE A 25 -1.93 -5.45 5.99
N VAL A 26 -1.67 -4.82 4.84
CA VAL A 26 -2.22 -5.21 3.54
C VAL A 26 -1.08 -5.45 2.55
N ALA A 27 -1.10 -6.60 1.88
CA ALA A 27 -0.23 -6.88 0.75
C ALA A 27 -0.97 -6.55 -0.56
N LEU A 28 -0.28 -5.86 -1.48
CA LEU A 28 -0.80 -5.47 -2.78
C LEU A 28 0.19 -5.82 -3.91
N PRO A 29 0.35 -7.12 -4.25
CA PRO A 29 1.09 -7.51 -5.44
C PRO A 29 0.50 -6.89 -6.70
N SER A 30 1.37 -6.30 -7.52
CA SER A 30 0.99 -5.42 -8.62
C SER A 30 1.81 -5.63 -9.90
N ALA A 31 1.23 -5.14 -11.00
CA ALA A 31 1.86 -4.96 -12.29
C ALA A 31 1.34 -3.65 -12.90
N PHE A 32 1.62 -2.53 -12.21
CA PHE A 32 1.13 -1.21 -12.59
C PHE A 32 1.77 -0.78 -13.91
N THR A 33 1.03 -0.10 -14.78
CA THR A 33 1.61 0.42 -16.05
C THR A 33 2.41 1.68 -15.78
N ALA A 34 3.48 1.91 -16.54
CA ALA A 34 4.34 3.07 -16.33
C ALA A 34 3.59 4.42 -16.35
N THR A 35 2.63 4.59 -17.26
CA THR A 35 1.82 5.82 -17.38
C THR A 35 0.97 6.06 -16.13
N THR A 36 0.23 5.03 -15.68
CA THR A 36 -0.61 5.17 -14.48
C THR A 36 0.22 5.18 -13.20
N GLY A 37 1.37 4.52 -13.20
CA GLY A 37 2.26 4.43 -12.06
C GLY A 37 2.83 5.79 -11.70
N ARG A 38 3.39 6.49 -12.70
CA ARG A 38 3.88 7.87 -12.57
C ARG A 38 2.85 8.82 -11.95
N ALA A 39 1.57 8.66 -12.30
CA ALA A 39 0.52 9.57 -11.86
C ALA A 39 -0.17 9.16 -10.55
N HIS A 40 -0.24 7.86 -10.24
CA HIS A 40 -1.16 7.38 -9.19
C HIS A 40 -0.54 6.43 -8.17
N TRP A 41 0.58 5.77 -8.47
CA TRP A 41 1.07 4.66 -7.65
C TRP A 41 1.30 5.07 -6.19
N GLU A 42 2.25 5.98 -5.96
CA GLU A 42 2.59 6.46 -4.62
C GLU A 42 1.36 7.08 -3.91
N ILE A 43 0.62 7.94 -4.63
CA ILE A 43 -0.53 8.66 -4.08
C ILE A 43 -1.59 7.69 -3.56
N LEU A 44 -1.96 6.69 -4.36
CA LEU A 44 -3.00 5.74 -3.97
C LEU A 44 -2.51 4.81 -2.85
N LEU A 45 -1.25 4.36 -2.89
CA LEU A 45 -0.67 3.54 -1.82
C LEU A 45 -0.70 4.28 -0.48
N ARG A 46 -0.21 5.52 -0.46
CA ARG A 46 -0.19 6.35 0.74
C ARG A 46 -1.60 6.67 1.22
N ALA A 47 -2.52 6.98 0.31
CA ALA A 47 -3.92 7.19 0.65
C ALA A 47 -4.52 5.96 1.36
N ARG A 48 -4.34 4.74 0.82
CA ARG A 48 -4.86 3.52 1.47
C ARG A 48 -4.22 3.27 2.82
N ALA A 49 -2.92 3.49 2.98
CA ALA A 49 -2.24 3.30 4.25
C ALA A 49 -2.75 4.28 5.33
N ILE A 50 -2.90 5.56 4.97
CA ILE A 50 -3.35 6.63 5.89
C ILE A 50 -4.81 6.42 6.29
N GLU A 51 -5.72 6.29 5.32
CA GLU A 51 -7.16 6.29 5.60
C GLU A 51 -7.60 5.03 6.38
N ASN A 52 -6.82 3.95 6.28
CA ASN A 52 -7.08 2.68 6.95
C ASN A 52 -6.18 2.46 8.17
N GLN A 53 -5.25 3.39 8.44
CA GLN A 53 -4.24 3.27 9.49
C GLN A 53 -3.62 1.87 9.48
N CYS A 54 -3.01 1.48 8.36
CA CYS A 54 -2.42 0.16 8.19
C CYS A 54 -1.06 0.24 7.48
N TYR A 55 -0.21 -0.76 7.69
CA TYR A 55 0.98 -0.93 6.87
C TYR A 55 0.57 -1.46 5.49
N LEU A 56 1.04 -0.83 4.42
CA LEU A 56 0.78 -1.26 3.06
C LEU A 56 2.08 -1.73 2.40
N ILE A 57 2.12 -2.99 1.98
CA ILE A 57 3.27 -3.61 1.33
C ILE A 57 2.90 -3.87 -0.12
N ALA A 58 3.50 -3.11 -1.03
CA ALA A 58 3.09 -3.10 -2.44
C ALA A 58 4.28 -3.45 -3.34
N PRO A 59 4.55 -4.75 -3.57
CA PRO A 59 5.48 -5.16 -4.60
C PRO A 59 4.84 -4.95 -5.98
N ASP A 60 5.60 -4.37 -6.90
CA ASP A 60 5.23 -4.17 -8.29
C ASP A 60 6.29 -4.76 -9.22
N GLN A 61 5.86 -5.14 -10.42
CA GLN A 61 6.72 -5.73 -11.42
C GLN A 61 7.76 -4.72 -11.93
N GLY A 62 9.01 -4.83 -11.49
CA GLY A 62 10.09 -3.92 -11.90
C GLY A 62 10.75 -4.24 -13.25
N ALA A 63 10.41 -5.36 -13.88
CA ALA A 63 10.98 -5.76 -15.17
C ALA A 63 9.91 -6.34 -16.10
N SER A 64 9.46 -5.57 -17.09
CA SER A 64 8.71 -6.10 -18.24
C SER A 64 9.62 -6.16 -19.46
N ARG A 65 9.85 -7.37 -19.98
CA ARG A 65 10.61 -7.63 -21.22
C ARG A 65 9.76 -7.47 -22.49
N GLN A 66 8.46 -7.21 -22.37
CA GLN A 66 7.60 -7.03 -23.55
C GLN A 66 7.52 -5.55 -23.93
N ARG A 67 8.06 -5.21 -25.11
CA ARG A 67 8.10 -3.86 -25.70
C ARG A 67 6.75 -3.11 -25.69
N SER A 68 5.63 -3.83 -25.66
CA SER A 68 4.28 -3.24 -25.73
C SER A 68 3.68 -2.85 -24.38
N ARG A 69 4.25 -3.27 -23.24
CA ARG A 69 3.69 -2.96 -21.90
C ARG A 69 4.78 -2.80 -20.86
N GLN A 70 5.22 -1.56 -20.65
CA GLN A 70 6.15 -1.20 -19.60
C GLN A 70 5.43 -1.12 -18.25
N THR A 71 5.96 -1.83 -17.26
CA THR A 71 5.49 -1.78 -15.88
C THR A 71 6.14 -0.63 -15.12
N TRP A 72 5.55 -0.23 -14.00
CA TRP A 72 6.01 0.90 -13.22
C TRP A 72 7.17 0.54 -12.29
N GLY A 73 7.10 -0.58 -11.58
CA GLY A 73 8.11 -0.90 -10.57
C GLY A 73 7.84 -0.06 -9.32
N HIS A 74 8.88 0.55 -8.73
CA HIS A 74 8.71 1.35 -7.50
C HIS A 74 7.99 0.56 -6.39
N SER A 75 8.38 -0.71 -6.21
CA SER A 75 7.87 -1.52 -5.10
C SER A 75 8.15 -0.79 -3.79
N MET A 76 7.16 -0.63 -2.92
CA MET A 76 7.31 0.15 -1.70
C MET A 76 6.54 -0.39 -0.51
N ILE A 77 6.98 0.02 0.67
CA ILE A 77 6.34 -0.26 1.96
C ILE A 77 5.96 1.08 2.59
N VAL A 78 4.69 1.25 2.95
CA VAL A 78 4.15 2.51 3.48
C VAL A 78 3.65 2.31 4.91
N SER A 79 3.96 3.29 5.77
CA SER A 79 3.54 3.33 7.17
C SER A 79 2.04 3.68 7.30
N PRO A 80 1.40 3.37 8.44
CA PRO A 80 0.04 3.84 8.74
C PRO A 80 -0.14 5.37 8.77
N TRP A 81 0.97 6.12 8.84
CA TRP A 81 1.00 7.58 8.79
C TRP A 81 1.30 8.13 7.38
N GLY A 82 1.54 7.24 6.41
CA GLY A 82 1.82 7.59 5.03
C GLY A 82 3.29 7.84 4.72
N ASP A 83 4.21 7.52 5.62
CA ASP A 83 5.65 7.57 5.34
C ASP A 83 6.05 6.39 4.45
N ILE A 84 6.91 6.63 3.46
CA ILE A 84 7.52 5.56 2.66
C ILE A 84 8.68 5.00 3.48
N LEU A 85 8.54 3.78 3.97
CA LEU A 85 9.50 3.11 4.85
C LEU A 85 10.63 2.43 4.09
N ALA A 86 10.34 1.99 2.86
CA ALA A 86 11.31 1.44 1.92
C ALA A 86 10.73 1.52 0.50
N GLU A 87 11.57 1.77 -0.51
CA GLU A 87 11.20 1.83 -1.91
C GLU A 87 12.34 1.28 -2.80
N LEU A 88 11.98 0.63 -3.91
CA LEU A 88 12.91 0.33 -5.00
C LEU A 88 12.79 1.42 -6.07
N GLU A 89 13.63 2.45 -5.98
CA GLU A 89 13.60 3.60 -6.91
C GLU A 89 14.06 3.24 -8.33
N GLU A 90 14.93 2.23 -8.44
CA GLU A 90 15.47 1.78 -9.72
C GLU A 90 14.59 0.70 -10.36
N GLN A 91 14.56 0.72 -11.70
CA GLN A 91 13.89 -0.33 -12.47
C GLN A 91 14.66 -1.65 -12.41
N GLY A 92 13.94 -2.77 -12.40
CA GLY A 92 14.52 -4.11 -12.40
C GLY A 92 14.08 -4.96 -11.20
N SER A 93 14.85 -6.02 -10.96
CA SER A 93 14.63 -6.89 -9.80
C SER A 93 15.33 -6.32 -8.57
N GLY A 94 14.64 -6.34 -7.43
CA GLY A 94 15.22 -5.92 -6.16
C GLY A 94 14.37 -6.40 -4.99
N VAL A 95 14.85 -6.14 -3.77
CA VAL A 95 14.15 -6.45 -2.53
C VAL A 95 14.22 -5.24 -1.61
N ALA A 96 13.05 -4.75 -1.18
CA ALA A 96 12.93 -3.73 -0.15
C ALA A 96 12.49 -4.40 1.16
N THR A 97 13.12 -4.04 2.27
CA THR A 97 12.81 -4.55 3.61
C THR A 97 12.68 -3.41 4.61
N THR A 98 11.86 -3.61 5.63
CA THR A 98 11.73 -2.67 6.74
C THR A 98 11.27 -3.40 7.99
N GLU A 99 11.49 -2.81 9.16
CA GLU A 99 10.94 -3.29 10.42
C GLU A 99 9.60 -2.60 10.71
N ILE A 100 8.57 -3.40 11.03
CA ILE A 100 7.25 -2.90 11.40
C ILE A 100 6.94 -3.20 12.87
N SER A 101 6.15 -2.34 13.51
CA SER A 101 5.77 -2.51 14.92
C SER A 101 4.26 -2.37 15.07
N LEU A 102 3.59 -3.48 15.40
CA LEU A 102 2.15 -3.48 15.65
C LEU A 102 1.79 -2.70 16.92
N GLN A 103 2.67 -2.64 17.91
CA GLN A 103 2.50 -1.81 19.10
C GLN A 103 2.48 -0.31 18.75
N LYS A 104 3.32 0.14 17.81
CA LYS A 104 3.27 1.53 17.32
C LYS A 104 1.97 1.81 16.58
N LEU A 105 1.47 0.84 15.82
CA LEU A 105 0.19 0.95 15.13
C LEU A 105 -0.99 1.03 16.10
N GLU A 106 -1.02 0.19 17.14
CA GLU A 106 -2.05 0.22 18.18
C GLU A 106 -2.09 1.59 18.87
N ARG A 107 -0.93 2.09 19.33
CA ARG A 107 -0.81 3.43 19.93
C ARG A 107 -1.23 4.55 18.99
N LEU A 108 -0.99 4.39 17.68
CA LEU A 108 -1.45 5.36 16.68
C LEU A 108 -2.98 5.38 16.61
N ARG A 109 -3.62 4.21 16.55
CA ARG A 109 -5.08 4.09 16.50
C ARG A 109 -5.74 4.58 17.80
N GLU A 110 -5.12 4.39 18.96
CA GLU A 110 -5.58 4.98 20.22
C GLU A 110 -5.52 6.51 20.22
N LYS A 111 -4.41 7.09 19.73
CA LYS A 111 -4.21 8.55 19.71
C LYS A 111 -5.02 9.25 18.62
N PHE A 112 -5.25 8.56 17.51
CA PHE A 112 -5.99 9.06 16.37
C PHE A 112 -6.99 7.99 15.91
N PRO A 113 -8.13 7.82 16.61
CA PRO A 113 -9.09 6.75 16.35
C PRO A 113 -10.00 7.06 15.15
N ALA A 114 -9.39 7.34 13.99
CA ALA A 114 -10.13 7.75 12.79
C ALA A 114 -11.12 6.68 12.31
N LEU A 115 -10.79 5.39 12.49
CA LEU A 115 -11.66 4.27 12.16
C LEU A 115 -12.93 4.26 13.03
N GLU A 116 -12.81 4.56 14.32
CA GLU A 116 -13.93 4.57 15.27
C GLU A 116 -14.86 5.78 15.05
N HIS A 117 -14.32 6.88 14.56
CA HIS A 117 -15.10 8.08 14.22
C HIS A 117 -15.84 7.96 12.88
N CYS A 118 -15.57 6.93 12.08
CA CYS A 118 -16.17 6.76 10.77
C CYS A 118 -17.64 6.32 10.92
N ARG A 119 -18.59 7.22 10.60
CA ARG A 119 -20.03 6.98 10.79
C ARG A 119 -20.65 5.88 9.91
N THR A 120 -19.94 5.48 8.86
CA THR A 120 -20.39 4.47 7.89
C THR A 120 -19.83 3.08 8.18
N LEU A 121 -19.09 2.93 9.28
CA LEU A 121 -18.59 1.67 9.83
C LEU A 121 -19.37 1.34 11.09
#